data_AF-A0A150GYG8-F1
#
_entry.id   AF-A0A150GYG8-F1
#
_cell.length_a   1.000
_cell.length_b   1.000
_cell.length_c   1.000
_cell.angle_alpha   90.00
_cell.angle_beta   90.00
_cell.angle_gamma   90.00
#
_symmetry.space_group_name_H-M   'P 1'
#
loop_
_entity.id
_entity.type
_entity.pdbx_description
1 polymer ?
#
loop_
_entity_poly.entity_id
_entity_poly.type
_entity_poly.pdbx_seq_one_letter_code
_entity_poly.pdbx_strand_id
1 'polypeptide(L)'
;MIIEKDGDAAFTAKLDKAMKVRGADDEEGKFWPSFEALPGVDADLLSYLGSKFESAKAHAVTRPHPWAPNKPPLNVVANMATAPLDGLADMWRFAGNPPQV
;
A
#
# COMPACT_ATOMS: atom_id res chain seq x y z
N MET A 1 0.70 -7.71 33.16
CA MET A 1 0.59 -7.96 31.71
C MET A 1 0.22 -9.42 31.56
N ILE A 2 -1.04 -9.72 31.26
CA ILE A 2 -1.52 -11.11 31.10
C ILE A 2 -1.18 -11.47 29.65
N ILE A 3 -0.17 -12.30 29.46
CA ILE A 3 0.11 -12.89 28.15
C ILE A 3 -0.96 -13.98 27.98
N GLU A 4 -1.91 -13.76 27.05
CA GLU A 4 -2.91 -14.77 26.72
C GLU A 4 -2.19 -16.07 26.33
N LYS A 5 -2.63 -17.19 26.91
CA LYS A 5 -2.00 -18.51 26.80
C LYS A 5 -1.85 -18.99 25.35
N ASP A 6 -2.66 -18.44 24.44
CA ASP A 6 -2.68 -18.73 23.00
C ASP A 6 -2.48 -17.45 22.15
N GLY A 7 -1.77 -16.45 22.68
CA GLY A 7 -1.60 -15.13 22.04
C GLY A 7 -1.12 -15.19 20.59
N ASP A 8 -0.24 -16.12 20.26
CA ASP A 8 0.27 -16.32 18.89
C ASP A 8 -0.80 -16.89 17.94
N ALA A 9 -1.61 -17.84 18.41
CA ALA A 9 -2.70 -18.42 17.62
C ALA A 9 -3.83 -17.40 17.39
N ALA A 10 -4.17 -16.60 18.40
CA ALA A 10 -5.15 -15.53 18.30
C ALA A 10 -4.66 -14.38 17.41
N PHE A 11 -3.37 -14.05 17.47
CA PHE A 11 -2.73 -13.05 16.60
C PHE A 11 -2.72 -13.50 15.14
N THR A 12 -2.24 -14.71 14.86
CA THR A 12 -2.19 -15.28 13.50
C THR A 12 -3.58 -15.38 12.88
N ALA A 13 -4.59 -15.81 13.62
CA ALA A 13 -5.97 -15.83 13.12
C ALA A 13 -6.51 -14.44 12.76
N LYS A 14 -6.15 -13.40 13.53
CA LYS A 14 -6.50 -12.00 13.20
C LYS A 14 -5.70 -11.47 12.02
N LEU A 15 -4.42 -11.82 11.92
CA LEU A 15 -3.55 -11.47 10.81
C LEU A 15 -4.08 -12.07 9.50
N ASP A 16 -4.40 -13.37 9.48
CA ASP A 16 -5.00 -14.04 8.32
C ASP A 16 -6.31 -13.37 7.88
N LYS A 17 -7.14 -12.98 8.84
CA LYS A 17 -8.37 -12.24 8.55
C LYS A 17 -8.09 -10.84 7.99
N ALA A 18 -7.07 -10.15 8.49
CA ALA A 18 -6.67 -8.83 8.00
C ALA A 18 -6.03 -8.90 6.60
N MET A 19 -5.19 -9.90 6.34
CA MET A 19 -4.57 -10.16 5.04
C MET A 19 -5.61 -10.53 3.97
N LYS A 20 -6.78 -11.02 4.37
CA LYS A 20 -7.93 -11.28 3.48
C LYS A 20 -8.74 -10.04 3.11
N VAL A 21 -8.44 -8.85 3.64
CA VAL A 21 -9.18 -7.63 3.30
C VAL A 21 -8.79 -7.16 1.89
N ARG A 22 -9.69 -7.39 0.92
CA ARG A 22 -9.52 -7.22 -0.55
C ARG A 22 -8.27 -7.93 -1.07
N GLY A 23 -8.48 -9.18 -1.47
CA GLY A 23 -7.41 -10.03 -1.98
C GLY A 23 -6.98 -9.65 -3.39
N ALA A 24 -5.69 -9.88 -3.68
CA ALA A 24 -5.14 -9.83 -5.03
C ALA A 24 -5.99 -10.65 -6.02
N ASP A 25 -6.53 -11.80 -5.59
CA ASP A 25 -7.39 -12.67 -6.40
C ASP A 25 -8.66 -11.98 -6.92
N ASP A 26 -9.31 -11.12 -6.11
CA ASP A 26 -10.49 -10.36 -6.52
C ASP A 26 -10.12 -9.26 -7.52
N GLU A 27 -8.94 -8.65 -7.34
CA GLU A 27 -8.46 -7.61 -8.23
C GLU A 27 -8.04 -8.20 -9.60
N GLU A 28 -7.18 -9.21 -9.59
CA GLU A 28 -6.68 -9.93 -10.77
C GLU A 28 -7.79 -10.67 -11.52
N GLY A 29 -8.67 -11.37 -10.81
CA GLY A 29 -9.71 -12.19 -11.42
C GLY A 29 -10.92 -11.42 -11.93
N LYS A 30 -11.19 -10.22 -11.39
CA LYS A 30 -12.44 -9.50 -11.67
C LYS A 30 -12.24 -8.03 -12.00
N PHE A 31 -11.51 -7.30 -11.17
CA PHE A 31 -11.43 -5.84 -11.31
C PHE A 31 -10.62 -5.43 -12.55
N TRP A 32 -9.38 -5.90 -12.67
CA TRP A 32 -8.48 -5.50 -13.77
C TRP A 32 -9.02 -5.89 -15.16
N PRO A 33 -9.54 -7.12 -15.38
CA PRO A 33 -10.15 -7.46 -16.66
C PRO A 33 -11.37 -6.59 -16.99
N SER A 34 -12.17 -6.23 -15.97
CA SER A 34 -13.33 -5.36 -16.17
C SER A 34 -12.92 -3.93 -16.53
N PHE A 35 -11.84 -3.42 -15.92
CA PHE A 35 -11.28 -2.10 -16.21
C PHE A 35 -10.72 -2.03 -17.64
N GLU A 36 -9.94 -3.02 -18.06
CA GLU A 36 -9.38 -3.10 -19.42
C GLU A 36 -10.46 -3.22 -20.49
N ALA A 37 -11.60 -3.84 -20.19
CA ALA A 37 -12.72 -3.96 -21.11
C ALA A 37 -13.55 -2.67 -21.28
N LEU A 38 -13.29 -1.62 -20.49
CA LEU A 38 -14.05 -0.37 -20.57
C LEU A 38 -13.72 0.40 -21.87
N PRO A 39 -14.74 1.03 -22.49
CA PRO A 39 -14.50 1.86 -23.66
C PRO A 39 -13.58 3.04 -23.32
N GLY A 40 -12.53 3.23 -24.11
CA GLY A 40 -11.53 4.29 -23.92
C GLY A 40 -10.34 3.90 -23.04
N VAL A 41 -10.27 2.66 -22.55
CA VAL A 41 -9.05 2.11 -21.95
C VAL A 41 -8.20 1.50 -23.06
N ASP A 42 -7.28 2.29 -23.59
CA ASP A 42 -6.32 1.89 -24.62
C ASP A 42 -4.88 1.83 -24.08
N ALA A 43 -3.95 1.38 -24.93
CA ALA A 43 -2.55 1.24 -24.56
C ALA A 43 -1.90 2.57 -24.15
N ASP A 44 -2.30 3.69 -24.75
CA ASP A 44 -1.75 5.01 -24.44
C ASP A 44 -2.22 5.49 -23.06
N LEU A 45 -3.50 5.29 -22.74
CA LEU A 45 -4.04 5.58 -21.41
C LEU A 45 -3.37 4.70 -20.34
N LEU A 46 -3.22 3.40 -20.61
CA LEU A 46 -2.56 2.48 -19.68
C LEU A 46 -1.09 2.87 -19.45
N SER A 47 -0.37 3.23 -20.51
CA SER A 47 1.02 3.71 -20.39
C SER A 47 1.10 5.02 -19.61
N TYR A 48 0.17 5.95 -19.84
CA TYR A 48 0.08 7.19 -19.08
C TYR A 48 -0.18 6.93 -17.59
N LEU A 49 -1.16 6.08 -17.26
CA LEU A 49 -1.47 5.71 -15.87
C LEU A 49 -0.29 5.00 -15.21
N GLY A 50 0.40 4.11 -15.92
CA GLY A 50 1.63 3.46 -15.43
C GLY A 50 2.72 4.47 -15.07
N SER A 51 2.96 5.46 -15.94
CA SER A 51 3.94 6.53 -15.64
C SER A 51 3.56 7.35 -14.40
N LYS A 52 2.26 7.60 -14.19
CA LYS A 52 1.78 8.30 -13.01
C LYS A 52 1.96 7.47 -11.75
N PHE A 53 1.69 6.18 -11.83
CA PHE A 53 1.89 5.25 -10.74
C PHE A 53 3.36 5.19 -10.30
N GLU A 54 4.29 5.03 -11.25
CA GLU A 54 5.73 5.07 -10.98
C GLU A 54 6.17 6.39 -10.33
N SER A 55 5.68 7.53 -10.83
CA SER A 55 6.00 8.82 -10.23
C SER A 55 5.47 8.98 -8.79
N ALA A 56 4.30 8.42 -8.50
CA ALA A 56 3.69 8.49 -7.17
C ALA A 56 4.41 7.58 -6.17
N LYS A 57 4.92 6.42 -6.65
CA LYS A 57 5.66 5.46 -5.85
C LYS A 57 6.87 6.08 -5.14
N ALA A 58 7.60 6.97 -5.82
CA ALA A 58 8.78 7.65 -5.26
C ALA A 58 8.49 8.52 -4.02
N HIS A 59 7.23 8.88 -3.79
CA HIS A 59 6.82 9.73 -2.68
C HIS A 59 5.85 9.03 -1.73
N ALA A 60 5.50 7.77 -1.99
CA ALA A 60 4.61 7.03 -1.12
C ALA A 60 5.31 6.67 0.19
N VAL A 61 4.60 6.88 1.30
CA VAL A 61 5.02 6.41 2.63
C VAL A 61 4.78 4.89 2.67
N THR A 62 5.72 4.10 3.17
CA THR A 62 5.63 2.63 3.22
C THR A 62 4.51 2.16 4.15
N ARG A 63 4.15 2.99 5.13
CA ARG A 63 3.16 2.71 6.17
C ARG A 63 2.21 3.89 6.42
N PRO A 64 1.24 4.15 5.52
CA PRO A 64 0.29 5.23 5.70
C PRO A 64 -0.63 4.96 6.92
N HIS A 65 -0.78 5.96 7.79
CA HIS A 65 -1.69 5.88 8.93
C HIS A 65 -3.15 6.11 8.47
N PRO A 66 -4.18 5.48 9.07
CA PRO A 66 -5.58 5.70 8.71
C PRO A 66 -6.06 7.16 8.81
N TRP A 67 -5.38 7.97 9.61
CA TRP A 67 -5.64 9.42 9.74
C TRP A 67 -4.76 10.30 8.85
N ALA A 68 -3.89 9.70 8.02
CA ALA A 68 -3.14 10.44 7.02
C ALA A 68 -4.12 11.02 5.99
N PRO A 69 -3.88 12.25 5.48
CA PRO A 69 -4.68 12.79 4.40
C PRO A 69 -4.67 11.85 3.19
N ASN A 70 -5.84 11.48 2.70
CA ASN A 70 -6.01 10.56 1.58
C ASN A 70 -6.56 11.22 0.31
N LYS A 71 -6.64 12.56 0.29
CA LYS A 71 -7.13 13.35 -0.84
C LYS A 71 -6.16 14.47 -1.21
N PRO A 72 -6.03 14.80 -2.50
CA PRO A 72 -5.26 15.95 -2.95
C PRO A 72 -5.90 17.27 -2.48
N PRO A 73 -5.10 18.31 -2.21
CA PRO A 73 -3.62 18.36 -2.36
C PRO A 73 -2.86 17.86 -1.12
N LEU A 74 -3.55 17.66 0.01
CA LEU A 74 -2.91 17.43 1.31
C LEU A 74 -2.15 16.10 1.37
N ASN A 75 -2.64 15.05 0.72
CA ASN A 75 -1.93 13.76 0.67
C ASN A 75 -0.56 13.89 -0.01
N VAL A 76 -0.48 14.63 -1.12
CA VAL A 76 0.77 14.81 -1.87
C VAL A 76 1.80 15.55 -1.02
N VAL A 77 1.39 16.64 -0.38
CA VAL A 77 2.29 17.46 0.46
C VAL A 77 2.75 16.66 1.68
N ALA A 78 1.83 15.98 2.38
CA ALA A 78 2.16 15.18 3.54
C ALA A 78 3.11 14.02 3.19
N ASN A 79 2.81 13.28 2.12
CA ASN A 79 3.62 12.16 1.66
C ASN A 79 5.03 12.62 1.25
N MET A 80 5.13 13.68 0.45
CA MET A 80 6.42 14.24 0.03
C MET A 80 7.27 14.72 1.21
N ALA A 81 6.65 15.31 2.24
CA ALA A 81 7.35 15.77 3.44
C ALA A 81 7.79 14.63 4.36
N THR A 82 7.07 13.50 4.37
CA THR A 82 7.26 12.41 5.33
C THR A 82 7.95 11.19 4.77
N ALA A 83 7.92 10.94 3.46
CA ALA A 83 8.51 9.77 2.83
C ALA A 83 10.02 9.57 3.14
N PRO A 84 10.88 10.60 3.13
CA PRO A 84 12.28 10.41 3.51
C PRO A 84 12.45 10.00 4.98
N LEU A 85 11.63 10.57 5.88
CA LEU A 85 11.67 10.25 7.31
C LEU A 85 11.17 8.83 7.58
N ASP A 86 10.15 8.40 6.83
CA ASP A 86 9.60 7.06 6.91
C ASP A 86 10.60 6.00 6.42
N GLY A 87 11.24 6.24 5.27
CA GLY A 87 12.30 5.37 4.75
C GLY A 87 13.49 5.25 5.71
N LEU A 88 13.92 6.36 6.32
CA LEU A 88 14.93 6.34 7.37
C LEU A 88 14.46 5.51 8.57
N ALA A 89 13.24 5.75 9.06
CA ALA A 89 12.70 4.98 10.18
C ALA A 89 12.65 3.48 9.88
N ASP A 90 12.33 3.09 8.65
CA ASP A 90 12.34 1.68 8.22
C ASP A 90 13.75 1.09 8.16
N MET A 91 14.78 1.85 7.76
CA MET A 91 16.18 1.41 7.87
C MET A 91 16.54 1.03 9.31
N TRP A 92 16.10 1.82 10.30
CA TRP A 92 16.32 1.50 11.71
C TRP A 92 15.47 0.29 12.17
N ARG A 93 14.20 0.23 11.78
CA ARG A 93 13.28 -0.88 12.17
C ARG A 93 13.74 -2.23 11.65
N PHE A 94 14.30 -2.27 10.44
CA PHE A 94 14.70 -3.51 9.76
C PHE A 94 16.22 -3.75 9.77
N ALA A 95 16.95 -3.12 10.68
CA ALA A 95 18.40 -3.31 10.84
C ALA A 95 19.18 -3.16 9.51
N GLY A 96 18.78 -2.19 8.69
CA GLY A 96 19.40 -1.90 7.39
C GLY A 96 18.85 -2.70 6.20
N ASN A 97 17.84 -3.55 6.39
CA ASN A 97 17.21 -4.32 5.30
C ASN A 97 15.69 -4.03 5.20
N PRO A 98 15.29 -2.78 4.89
CA PRO A 98 13.88 -2.44 4.78
C PRO A 98 13.23 -3.19 3.61
N PRO A 99 11.93 -3.51 3.71
CA PRO A 99 11.17 -4.05 2.59
C PRO A 99 11.15 -3.04 1.45
N GLN A 100 11.36 -3.53 0.23
CA GLN A 100 11.23 -2.71 -0.97
C GLN A 100 9.74 -2.54 -1.28
N VAL A 101 9.29 -1.29 -1.30
CA VAL A 101 7.98 -0.88 -1.82
C VAL A 101 8.04 -0.77 -3.33
#